data_AF-A0A4Y7TBH1-F1
#
_entry.id   AF-A0A4Y7TBH1-F1
#
_cell.length_a   1.000
_cell.length_b   1.000
_cell.length_c   1.000
_cell.angle_alpha   90.00
_cell.angle_beta   90.00
_cell.angle_gamma   90.00
#
_symmetry.space_group_name_H-M   'P 1'
#
loop_
_entity.id
_entity.type
_entity.pdbx_description
1 polymer ?
#
loop_
_entity_poly.entity_id
_entity_poly.type
_entity_poly.pdbx_seq_one_letter_code
_entity_poly.pdbx_strand_id
1 'polypeptide(L)'
;VRLLHQRTISRAHLQEAHHYMSEFHEEYELLYTQRKVERLHFMRPCLHFLLHMAAETIRMGPVPLSSTWTMERMIGDLGGQIRQPSNPFRNLSERGL
;
A
#
# COMPACT_ATOMS: atom_id res chain seq x y z
N VAL A 1 -10.31 -1.72 -5.46
CA VAL A 1 -9.95 -1.80 -4.02
C VAL A 1 -10.91 -2.67 -3.20
N ARG A 2 -12.23 -2.47 -3.26
CA ARG A 2 -13.24 -3.22 -2.47
C ARG A 2 -13.14 -4.75 -2.59
N LEU A 3 -12.86 -5.28 -3.78
CA LEU A 3 -12.77 -6.73 -4.05
C LEU A 3 -11.72 -7.44 -3.17
N LEU A 4 -10.59 -6.79 -2.89
CA LEU A 4 -9.50 -7.36 -2.08
C LEU A 4 -9.63 -7.11 -0.58
N HIS A 5 -10.64 -6.34 -0.14
CA HIS A 5 -10.87 -6.01 1.27
C HIS A 5 -12.05 -6.79 1.87
N GLN A 6 -12.48 -7.86 1.21
CA GLN A 6 -13.58 -8.70 1.70
C GLN A 6 -13.05 -9.73 2.69
N ARG A 7 -13.87 -10.11 3.68
CA ARG A 7 -13.56 -11.20 4.62
C ARG A 7 -13.30 -12.52 3.89
N THR A 8 -14.06 -12.77 2.83
CA THR A 8 -13.91 -13.94 1.95
C THR A 8 -13.78 -13.43 0.53
N ILE A 9 -12.71 -13.82 -0.15
CA ILE A 9 -12.41 -13.35 -1.52
C ILE A 9 -12.46 -14.57 -2.43
N SER A 10 -13.33 -14.53 -3.44
CA SER A 10 -13.43 -15.61 -4.43
C SER A 10 -12.32 -15.49 -5.47
N ARG A 11 -12.02 -16.60 -6.16
CA ARG A 11 -11.07 -16.59 -7.28
C ARG A 11 -11.48 -15.61 -8.39
N ALA A 12 -12.78 -15.51 -8.66
CA ALA A 12 -13.31 -14.58 -9.65
C ALA A 12 -13.02 -13.12 -9.25
N HIS A 13 -13.25 -12.75 -7.98
CA HIS A 13 -12.91 -11.42 -7.48
C HIS A 13 -11.41 -11.12 -7.55
N LEU A 14 -10.54 -12.12 -7.35
CA LEU A 14 -9.09 -11.95 -7.51
C LEU A 14 -8.71 -11.67 -8.97
N GLN A 15 -9.29 -12.40 -9.91
CA GLN A 15 -9.06 -12.21 -11.35
C GLN A 15 -9.56 -10.84 -11.81
N GLU A 16 -10.75 -10.45 -11.39
CA GLU A 16 -11.34 -9.16 -11.67
C GLU A 16 -10.53 -8.01 -11.06
N ALA A 17 -10.10 -8.15 -9.80
CA ALA A 17 -9.24 -7.17 -9.15
C ALA A 17 -7.89 -7.02 -9.88
N HIS A 18 -7.27 -8.12 -10.31
CA HIS A 18 -6.04 -8.08 -11.08
C HIS A 18 -6.25 -7.36 -12.42
N HIS A 19 -7.33 -7.67 -13.14
CA HIS A 19 -7.66 -7.02 -14.41
C HIS A 19 -7.77 -5.49 -14.25
N TYR A 20 -8.57 -5.01 -13.30
CA TYR A 20 -8.74 -3.58 -13.06
C TYR A 20 -7.46 -2.88 -12.59
N MET A 21 -6.60 -3.56 -11.81
CA MET A 21 -5.33 -2.98 -11.37
C MET A 21 -4.32 -2.87 -12.51
N SER A 22 -4.29 -3.86 -13.41
CA SER A 22 -3.45 -3.84 -14.61
C SER A 22 -3.91 -2.75 -15.58
N GLU A 23 -5.21 -2.64 -15.84
CA GLU A 23 -5.78 -1.59 -16.70
C GLU A 23 -5.45 -0.19 -16.14
N PHE A 24 -5.70 0.04 -14.85
CA PHE A 24 -5.33 1.30 -14.19
C PHE A 24 -3.83 1.61 -14.30
N HIS A 25 -2.96 0.61 -14.10
CA HIS A 25 -1.52 0.80 -14.19
C HIS A 25 -1.09 1.21 -15.61
N GLU A 26 -1.65 0.55 -16.63
CA GLU A 26 -1.38 0.87 -18.04
C GLU A 26 -1.86 2.27 -18.40
N GLU A 27 -3.07 2.65 -18.00
CA GLU A 27 -3.61 3.99 -18.23
C GLU A 27 -2.80 5.07 -17.52
N TYR A 28 -2.39 4.82 -16.27
CA TYR A 28 -1.53 5.72 -15.52
C TYR A 28 -0.18 5.92 -16.22
N GLU A 29 0.45 4.83 -16.66
CA GLU A 29 1.71 4.87 -17.38
C GLU A 29 1.57 5.66 -18.69
N LEU A 30 0.49 5.46 -19.44
CA LEU A 30 0.23 6.19 -20.68
C LEU A 30 0.02 7.69 -20.43
N LEU A 31 -0.72 8.06 -19.38
CA LEU A 31 -1.07 9.45 -19.10
C LEU A 31 0.12 10.25 -18.56
N TYR A 32 0.82 9.71 -17.55
CA TYR A 32 1.85 10.46 -16.81
C TYR A 32 3.27 10.16 -17.28
N THR A 33 3.59 8.88 -17.46
CA THR A 33 4.95 8.44 -17.82
C THR A 33 5.17 8.45 -19.33
N GLN A 34 4.10 8.27 -20.12
CA GLN A 34 4.12 8.19 -21.59
C GLN A 34 5.14 7.18 -22.14
N ARG A 35 5.48 6.15 -21.35
CA ARG A 35 6.54 5.18 -21.67
C ARG A 35 7.91 5.83 -21.94
N LYS A 36 8.18 6.97 -21.31
CA LYS A 36 9.42 7.76 -21.44
C LYS A 36 10.28 7.59 -20.20
N VAL A 37 11.55 7.22 -20.39
CA VAL A 37 12.49 6.94 -19.28
C VAL A 37 12.73 8.19 -18.43
N GLU A 38 12.81 9.36 -19.06
CA GLU A 38 12.98 10.65 -18.37
C GLU A 38 11.78 11.00 -17.45
N ARG A 39 10.64 10.32 -17.64
CA ARG A 39 9.41 10.48 -16.85
C ARG A 39 9.17 9.37 -15.84
N LEU A 40 10.11 8.43 -15.71
CA LEU A 40 9.95 7.28 -14.81
C LEU A 40 9.74 7.70 -13.34
N HIS A 41 10.19 8.89 -12.95
CA HIS A 41 9.97 9.46 -11.62
C HIS A 41 8.50 9.69 -11.25
N PHE A 42 7.58 9.70 -12.23
CA PHE A 42 6.13 9.70 -11.96
C PHE A 42 5.61 8.32 -11.53
N MET A 43 6.30 7.23 -11.89
CA MET A 43 5.94 5.88 -11.44
C MET A 43 6.39 5.65 -10.00
N ARG A 44 5.48 5.93 -9.06
CA ARG A 44 5.73 5.64 -7.65
C ARG A 44 5.79 4.12 -7.43
N PRO A 45 6.73 3.60 -6.62
CA PRO A 45 6.81 2.16 -6.32
C PRO A 45 5.51 1.56 -5.76
N CYS A 46 4.72 2.36 -5.02
CA CYS A 46 3.43 1.93 -4.51
C CYS A 46 2.40 1.59 -5.59
N LEU A 47 2.53 2.15 -6.80
CA LEU A 47 1.66 1.83 -7.93
C LEU A 47 1.98 0.45 -8.50
N HIS A 48 3.25 0.07 -8.53
CA HIS A 48 3.66 -1.26 -8.99
C HIS A 48 3.15 -2.37 -8.07
N PHE A 49 3.04 -2.09 -6.76
CA PHE A 49 2.47 -3.03 -5.80
C PHE A 49 1.03 -3.44 -6.13
N LEU A 50 0.25 -2.57 -6.80
CA LEU A 50 -1.13 -2.87 -7.20
C LEU A 50 -1.21 -4.10 -8.11
N LEU A 51 -0.25 -4.27 -9.02
CA LEU A 51 -0.20 -5.41 -9.94
C LEU A 51 -0.08 -6.76 -9.23
N HIS A 52 0.59 -6.75 -8.07
CA HIS A 52 0.88 -7.95 -7.29
C HIS A 52 -0.20 -8.28 -6.25
N MET A 53 -1.06 -7.32 -5.89
CA MET A 53 -1.97 -7.49 -4.75
C MET A 53 -2.89 -8.72 -4.85
N ALA A 54 -3.40 -9.04 -6.05
CA ALA A 54 -4.27 -10.21 -6.22
C ALA A 54 -3.50 -11.53 -6.02
N ALA A 55 -2.29 -11.65 -6.57
CA ALA A 55 -1.44 -12.83 -6.42
C ALA A 55 -0.97 -12.99 -4.97
N GLU A 56 -0.55 -11.90 -4.34
CA GLU A 56 -0.12 -11.88 -2.94
C GLU A 56 -1.26 -12.22 -1.98
N THR A 57 -2.50 -11.86 -2.33
CA THR A 57 -3.70 -12.26 -1.56
C THR A 57 -3.87 -13.78 -1.53
N ILE A 58 -3.48 -14.50 -2.58
CA ILE A 58 -3.48 -15.98 -2.58
C ILE A 58 -2.37 -16.52 -1.69
N ARG A 59 -1.18 -15.90 -1.74
CA ARG A 59 0.02 -16.38 -1.06
C ARG A 59 0.01 -16.15 0.45
N MET A 60 -0.41 -14.97 0.90
CA MET A 60 -0.32 -14.53 2.30
C MET A 60 -1.66 -14.09 2.90
N GLY A 61 -2.76 -14.23 2.16
CA GLY A 61 -4.02 -13.60 2.51
C GLY A 61 -4.02 -12.09 2.19
N PRO A 62 -5.12 -11.38 2.47
CA PRO A 62 -5.26 -9.99 2.06
C PRO A 62 -4.27 -9.08 2.78
N VAL A 63 -3.18 -8.72 2.10
CA VAL A 63 -2.04 -7.95 2.65
C VAL A 63 -2.46 -6.61 3.30
N PRO A 64 -3.37 -5.81 2.69
CA PRO A 64 -3.82 -4.56 3.31
C PRO A 64 -4.54 -4.77 4.65
N LEU A 65 -5.20 -5.92 4.83
CA LEU A 65 -5.97 -6.23 6.04
C LEU A 65 -5.12 -6.88 7.13
N SER A 66 -4.07 -7.61 6.77
CA SER A 66 -3.29 -8.39 7.74
C SER A 66 -2.24 -7.58 8.48
N SER A 67 -1.56 -6.64 7.82
CA SER A 67 -0.41 -5.94 8.41
C SER A 67 -0.46 -4.43 8.27
N THR A 68 -0.97 -3.91 7.15
CA THR A 68 -1.04 -2.45 6.91
C THR A 68 -1.89 -1.76 7.96
N TRP A 69 -3.09 -2.27 8.28
CA TRP A 69 -3.94 -1.65 9.29
C TRP A 69 -3.27 -1.56 10.67
N THR A 70 -2.62 -2.64 11.11
CA THR A 70 -1.90 -2.66 12.40
C THR A 70 -0.73 -1.68 12.40
N MET A 71 0.03 -1.61 11.30
CA MET A 71 1.12 -0.65 11.14
C MET A 71 0.63 0.79 11.11
N GLU A 72 -0.41 1.11 10.34
CA GLU A 72 -0.99 2.46 10.26
C GLU A 72 -1.54 2.90 11.61
N ARG A 73 -2.22 1.99 12.32
CA ARG A 73 -2.71 2.26 13.68
C ARG A 73 -1.56 2.56 14.63
N MET A 74 -0.48 1.79 14.57
CA MET A 74 0.72 1.98 15.39
C MET A 74 1.42 3.30 15.05
N ILE A 75 1.58 3.64 13.77
CA ILE A 75 2.14 4.92 13.32
C ILE A 75 1.31 6.08 13.87
N GLY A 76 -0.02 6.01 13.77
CA GLY A 76 -0.90 7.05 14.31
C GLY A 76 -0.80 7.18 15.82
N ASP A 77 -0.73 6.06 16.54
CA ASP A 77 -0.56 6.05 18.00
C ASP A 77 0.79 6.66 18.42
N LEU A 78 1.89 6.20 17.82
CA LEU A 78 3.23 6.74 18.06
C LEU A 78 3.34 8.21 17.66
N GLY A 79 2.72 8.60 16.54
CA GLY A 79 2.64 9.99 16.08
C GLY A 79 1.91 10.89 17.08
N GLY A 80 0.80 10.42 17.67
CA GLY A 80 0.09 11.14 18.73
C GLY A 80 0.87 11.27 20.04
N GLN A 81 1.91 10.44 20.22
CA GLN A 81 2.82 10.53 21.36
C GLN A 81 3.98 11.51 21.14
N ILE A 82 4.17 12.06 19.94
CA ILE A 82 5.17 13.11 19.67
C ILE A 82 4.74 14.40 20.37
N ARG A 83 5.46 14.78 21.44
CA ARG A 83 5.04 15.87 22.35
C ARG A 83 6.01 17.05 22.43
N GLN A 84 7.24 16.93 21.94
CA GLN A 84 8.26 17.96 22.07
C GLN A 84 8.79 18.41 20.70
N PRO A 85 8.49 19.63 20.23
CA PRO A 85 8.94 20.10 18.91
C PRO A 85 10.46 20.14 18.72
N SER A 86 11.22 20.42 19.79
CA SER A 86 12.68 20.49 19.75
C SER A 86 13.38 19.13 19.85
N ASN A 87 12.69 18.09 20.34
CA ASN A 87 13.18 16.71 20.32
C ASN A 87 12.01 15.73 20.16
N PRO A 88 11.44 15.63 18.94
CA PRO A 88 10.14 14.98 18.69
C PRO A 88 10.03 13.53 19.12
N PHE A 89 11.14 12.80 19.11
CA PHE A 89 11.14 11.35 19.33
C PHE A 89 11.74 10.95 20.68
N ARG A 90 12.15 11.89 21.53
CA ARG A 90 12.84 11.59 22.80
C ARG A 90 12.08 10.58 23.66
N ASN A 91 10.80 10.84 23.88
CA ASN A 91 9.92 10.01 24.68
C ASN A 91 9.63 8.64 24.04
N LEU A 92 9.73 8.52 22.71
CA LEU A 92 9.63 7.24 22.03
C LEU A 92 10.94 6.45 22.16
N SER A 93 12.09 7.12 22.01
CA SER A 93 13.41 6.50 22.14
C SER A 93 13.71 6.00 23.55
N GLU A 94 13.26 6.72 24.60
CA GLU A 94 13.42 6.30 26.00
C GLU A 94 12.59 5.04 26.35
N ARG A 95 11.55 4.74 25.57
CA ARG A 95 10.69 3.57 25.74
C ARG A 95 11.11 2.35 24.92
N GLY A 96 11.94 2.55 23.90
CA GLY A 96 12.43 1.48 23.03
C GLY A 96 13.61 0.72 23.67
N LEU A 97 13.29 -0.21 24.58
CA LEU A 97 14.17 -1.29 25.05
C LEU A 97 13.42 -2.62 24.97
#